data_AF-A0A847W9P3-F1
#
_entry.id   AF-A0A847W9P3-F1
#
_cell.length_a   1.000
_cell.length_b   1.000
_cell.length_c   1.000
_cell.angle_alpha   90.00
_cell.angle_beta   90.00
_cell.angle_gamma   90.00
#
_symmetry.space_group_name_H-M   'P 1'
#
loop_
_entity.id
_entity.type
_entity.pdbx_description
1 polymer ?
#
loop_
_entity_poly.entity_id
_entity_poly.type
_entity_poly.pdbx_seq_one_letter_code
_entity_poly.pdbx_strand_id
1 'polypeptide(L)'
;MTVKIRIVYLLLMLILVSGSLYLAAQIDKVPPVISGVSDKTIIIGEPVLYKDGVSAVDDRDGSLGFTVDVSQVNPVVPGQYTVYYTAADTAGNLCSVSAVYTFVEPEPEPEPEPVQSPKIKPLNPYIPGFINPDKFLNKPVTEGPNERSHILKEDKRPIAVVLMEDYPIEAQSDELAALCDEVLSEILTPEMTAYEKAHAIFYWIKGHIWYYDLDEAEDWQGTAIETFSTHRGNCFNYFSVSKALLNRAGFHTIDVQKIKLAWRSSHYWLLVYCEREDYGWGWYHFDTTPRLNGQDYLLWTDKEMLRFSRQHGNCFDFDLSLYPRTPGEEP
;
A
#
# COMPACT_ATOMS: atom_id res chain seq x y z
N MET A 1 -54.14 -50.70 31.47
CA MET A 1 -53.68 -49.31 31.25
C MET A 1 -52.19 -49.21 30.86
N THR A 2 -51.53 -50.31 30.50
CA THR A 2 -50.06 -50.44 30.51
C THR A 2 -49.41 -50.52 29.13
N VAL A 3 -50.17 -50.91 28.08
CA VAL A 3 -49.64 -51.03 26.71
C VAL A 3 -49.63 -49.69 25.98
N LYS A 4 -50.68 -48.86 26.15
CA LYS A 4 -50.77 -47.51 25.55
C LYS A 4 -49.66 -46.58 26.05
N ILE A 5 -49.28 -46.67 27.33
CA ILE A 5 -48.22 -45.85 27.93
C ILE A 5 -46.83 -46.25 27.39
N ARG A 6 -46.58 -47.55 27.16
CA ARG A 6 -45.31 -48.03 26.60
C ARG A 6 -45.09 -47.60 25.14
N ILE A 7 -46.15 -47.56 24.32
CA ILE A 7 -46.07 -47.12 22.91
C ILE A 7 -45.81 -45.61 22.82
N VAL A 8 -46.44 -44.81 23.69
CA VAL A 8 -46.17 -43.36 23.76
C VAL A 8 -44.73 -43.09 24.20
N TYR A 9 -44.22 -43.82 25.19
CA TYR A 9 -42.82 -43.68 25.63
C TYR A 9 -41.80 -44.09 24.55
N LEU A 10 -42.09 -45.14 23.78
CA LEU A 10 -41.24 -45.57 22.66
C LEU A 10 -41.25 -44.56 21.51
N LEU A 11 -42.41 -43.98 21.16
CA LEU A 11 -42.50 -42.92 20.15
C LEU A 11 -41.81 -41.62 20.61
N LEU A 12 -41.94 -41.26 21.90
CA LEU A 12 -41.27 -40.08 22.47
C LEU A 12 -39.75 -40.26 22.53
N MET A 13 -39.28 -41.47 22.87
CA MET A 13 -37.85 -41.83 22.79
C MET A 13 -37.35 -41.88 21.35
N LEU A 14 -38.16 -42.34 20.38
CA LEU A 14 -37.79 -42.32 18.97
C LEU A 14 -37.67 -40.89 18.43
N ILE A 15 -38.54 -39.97 18.87
CA ILE A 15 -38.50 -38.53 18.55
C ILE A 15 -37.33 -37.83 19.26
N LEU A 16 -36.97 -38.25 20.47
CA LEU A 16 -35.80 -37.72 21.20
C LEU A 16 -34.47 -38.25 20.62
N VAL A 17 -34.43 -39.49 20.14
CA VAL A 17 -33.27 -40.08 19.45
C VAL A 17 -33.16 -39.55 18.02
N SER A 18 -34.25 -39.37 17.29
CA SER A 18 -34.23 -38.74 15.96
C SER A 18 -33.96 -37.23 16.03
N GLY A 19 -34.45 -36.54 17.07
CA GLY A 19 -34.13 -35.14 17.36
C GLY A 19 -32.70 -34.92 17.84
N SER A 20 -32.12 -35.86 18.62
CA SER A 20 -30.71 -35.81 19.05
C SER A 20 -29.74 -36.23 17.94
N LEU A 21 -30.19 -36.96 16.92
CA LEU A 21 -29.39 -37.30 15.73
C LEU A 21 -29.45 -36.23 14.64
N TYR A 22 -30.53 -35.44 14.56
CA TYR A 22 -30.65 -34.28 13.66
C TYR A 22 -29.82 -33.07 14.10
N LEU A 23 -29.30 -33.09 15.34
CA LEU A 23 -28.45 -32.03 15.89
C LEU A 23 -26.96 -32.43 15.95
N ALA A 24 -26.56 -33.51 15.26
CA ALA A 24 -25.20 -33.58 14.73
C ALA A 24 -25.20 -32.73 13.45
N ALA A 25 -25.01 -31.42 13.60
CA ALA A 25 -24.78 -30.52 12.48
C ALA A 25 -23.81 -31.20 11.51
N GLN A 26 -24.26 -31.39 10.27
CA GLN A 26 -23.51 -32.10 9.22
C GLN A 26 -22.15 -31.40 9.08
N ILE A 27 -21.08 -31.99 9.64
CA ILE A 27 -19.75 -31.41 9.59
C ILE A 27 -19.40 -31.20 8.13
N ASP A 28 -19.02 -29.97 7.79
CA ASP A 28 -18.57 -29.67 6.44
C ASP A 28 -17.16 -30.22 6.20
N LYS A 29 -16.97 -30.86 5.06
CA LYS A 29 -15.71 -31.49 4.66
C LYS A 29 -15.38 -31.24 3.19
N VAL A 30 -16.21 -30.48 2.49
CA VAL A 30 -15.98 -30.16 1.08
C VAL A 30 -15.04 -28.96 1.07
N PRO A 31 -13.86 -29.06 0.42
CA PRO A 31 -12.98 -27.92 0.29
C PRO A 31 -13.51 -26.94 -0.77
N PRO A 32 -13.13 -25.66 -0.67
CA PRO A 32 -13.53 -24.66 -1.65
C PRO A 32 -12.88 -24.90 -3.02
N VAL A 33 -13.46 -24.32 -4.06
CA VAL A 33 -12.96 -24.37 -5.45
C VAL A 33 -12.44 -23.00 -5.87
N ILE A 34 -11.18 -22.93 -6.28
CA ILE A 34 -10.55 -21.73 -6.85
C ILE A 34 -10.63 -21.80 -8.39
N SER A 35 -11.12 -20.74 -9.02
CA SER A 35 -11.29 -20.60 -10.48
C SER A 35 -10.54 -19.38 -11.01
N GLY A 36 -10.19 -19.37 -12.30
CA GLY A 36 -9.54 -18.23 -12.99
C GLY A 36 -8.01 -18.22 -12.93
N VAL A 37 -7.40 -19.14 -12.18
CA VAL A 37 -5.94 -19.28 -12.09
C VAL A 37 -5.39 -19.87 -13.41
N SER A 38 -4.46 -19.17 -14.04
CA SER A 38 -3.84 -19.56 -15.31
C SER A 38 -2.43 -18.98 -15.43
N ASP A 39 -1.59 -19.63 -16.23
CA ASP A 39 -0.24 -19.16 -16.52
C ASP A 39 -0.26 -17.80 -17.24
N LYS A 40 0.67 -16.91 -16.89
CA LYS A 40 0.77 -15.57 -17.47
C LYS A 40 2.19 -15.31 -17.97
N THR A 41 2.31 -14.55 -19.05
CA THR A 41 3.58 -13.96 -19.51
C THR A 41 3.48 -12.46 -19.29
N ILE A 42 4.47 -11.90 -18.60
CA ILE A 42 4.53 -10.50 -18.20
C ILE A 42 5.82 -9.90 -18.74
N ILE A 43 5.73 -8.70 -19.31
CA ILE A 43 6.92 -7.93 -19.69
C ILE A 43 7.50 -7.30 -18.42
N ILE A 44 8.81 -7.44 -18.22
CA ILE A 44 9.50 -6.79 -17.11
C ILE A 44 9.26 -5.29 -17.17
N GLY A 45 8.84 -4.72 -16.05
CA GLY A 45 8.43 -3.32 -15.98
C GLY A 45 6.93 -3.09 -16.17
N GLU A 46 6.10 -4.14 -16.28
CA GLU A 46 4.65 -4.02 -16.16
C GLU A 46 4.14 -4.38 -14.74
N PRO A 47 3.10 -3.70 -14.23
CA PRO A 47 2.48 -4.09 -12.96
C PRO A 47 1.80 -5.45 -13.09
N VAL A 48 1.92 -6.28 -12.05
CA VAL A 48 1.36 -7.64 -12.04
C VAL A 48 0.09 -7.70 -11.19
N LEU A 49 -1.03 -8.05 -11.84
CA LEU A 49 -2.32 -8.28 -11.20
C LEU A 49 -2.50 -9.78 -10.93
N TYR A 50 -2.29 -10.21 -9.69
CA TYR A 50 -2.36 -11.62 -9.31
C TYR A 50 -3.77 -12.08 -8.98
N LYS A 51 -4.65 -11.17 -8.53
CA LYS A 51 -6.03 -11.48 -8.12
C LYS A 51 -7.03 -11.27 -9.25
N ASP A 52 -6.66 -10.54 -10.30
CA ASP A 52 -7.53 -10.29 -11.44
C ASP A 52 -8.07 -11.58 -12.09
N GLY A 53 -9.40 -11.66 -12.18
CA GLY A 53 -10.12 -12.81 -12.71
C GLY A 53 -10.16 -14.06 -11.83
N VAL A 54 -9.58 -14.04 -10.62
CA VAL A 54 -9.54 -15.20 -9.71
C VAL A 54 -10.67 -15.12 -8.68
N SER A 55 -11.35 -16.25 -8.44
CA SER A 55 -12.41 -16.36 -7.43
C SER A 55 -12.35 -17.67 -6.68
N ALA A 56 -12.85 -17.70 -5.45
CA ALA A 56 -13.00 -18.90 -4.63
C ALA A 56 -14.46 -19.06 -4.20
N VAL A 57 -15.02 -20.26 -4.40
CA VAL A 57 -16.41 -20.57 -4.07
C VAL A 57 -16.49 -21.92 -3.36
N ASP A 58 -17.28 -21.97 -2.29
CA ASP A 58 -17.62 -23.16 -1.52
C ASP A 58 -19.13 -23.50 -1.64
N ASP A 59 -19.51 -24.76 -1.45
CA ASP A 59 -20.90 -25.19 -1.59
C ASP A 59 -21.81 -24.70 -0.45
N ARG A 60 -21.27 -24.37 0.73
CA ARG A 60 -22.03 -23.90 1.89
C ARG A 60 -21.75 -22.45 2.26
N ASP A 61 -20.50 -22.02 2.19
CA ASP A 61 -20.12 -20.64 2.52
C ASP A 61 -20.29 -19.68 1.32
N GLY A 62 -20.43 -20.21 0.10
CA GLY A 62 -20.57 -19.41 -1.11
C GLY A 62 -19.24 -18.74 -1.49
N SER A 63 -19.25 -17.43 -1.75
CA SER A 63 -18.03 -16.72 -2.17
C SER A 63 -17.07 -16.54 -1.00
N LEU A 64 -15.83 -16.96 -1.18
CA LEU A 64 -14.76 -16.88 -0.18
C LEU A 64 -13.65 -15.94 -0.61
N GLY A 65 -12.92 -15.42 0.39
CA GLY A 65 -11.62 -14.78 0.17
C GLY A 65 -10.51 -15.82 -0.05
N PHE A 66 -9.39 -15.39 -0.61
CA PHE A 66 -8.21 -16.22 -0.81
C PHE A 66 -6.93 -15.40 -0.60
N THR A 67 -5.82 -16.09 -0.36
CA THR A 67 -4.47 -15.52 -0.27
C THR A 67 -3.64 -15.91 -1.49
N VAL A 68 -2.64 -15.09 -1.79
CA VAL A 68 -1.69 -15.32 -2.88
C VAL A 68 -0.27 -15.28 -2.30
N ASP A 69 0.52 -16.32 -2.58
CA ASP A 69 1.94 -16.38 -2.23
C ASP A 69 2.79 -16.13 -3.48
N VAL A 70 3.44 -14.97 -3.50
CA VAL A 70 4.40 -14.56 -4.53
C VAL A 70 5.81 -14.38 -3.97
N SER A 71 6.11 -14.99 -2.81
CA SER A 71 7.40 -14.85 -2.12
C SER A 71 8.61 -15.27 -2.96
N GLN A 72 8.40 -16.11 -3.97
CA GLN A 72 9.44 -16.57 -4.89
C GLN A 72 9.56 -15.70 -6.15
N VAL A 73 8.61 -14.79 -6.41
CA VAL A 73 8.57 -14.00 -7.64
C VAL A 73 9.55 -12.84 -7.55
N ASN A 74 10.41 -12.72 -8.56
CA ASN A 74 11.23 -11.54 -8.76
C ASN A 74 10.84 -10.87 -10.10
N PRO A 75 10.05 -9.78 -10.09
CA PRO A 75 9.49 -9.20 -11.30
C PRO A 75 10.53 -8.41 -12.14
N VAL A 76 11.76 -8.24 -11.65
CA VAL A 76 12.85 -7.57 -12.39
C VAL A 76 13.86 -8.52 -13.00
N VAL A 77 13.70 -9.82 -12.79
CA VAL A 77 14.60 -10.83 -13.33
C VAL A 77 13.82 -11.71 -14.32
N PRO A 78 14.28 -11.85 -15.58
CA PRO A 78 13.65 -12.76 -16.51
C PRO A 78 13.66 -14.19 -15.98
N GLY A 79 12.52 -14.87 -16.04
CA GLY A 79 12.39 -16.19 -15.44
C GLY A 79 10.96 -16.67 -15.28
N GLN A 80 10.83 -17.93 -14.88
CA GLN A 80 9.55 -18.53 -14.52
C GLN A 80 9.45 -18.65 -13.01
N TYR A 81 8.35 -18.15 -12.46
CA TYR A 81 8.08 -18.16 -11.04
C TYR A 81 6.71 -18.79 -10.77
N THR A 82 6.64 -19.66 -9.77
CA THR A 82 5.37 -20.29 -9.37
C THR A 82 4.69 -19.44 -8.31
N VAL A 83 3.41 -19.15 -8.54
CA VAL A 83 2.53 -18.41 -7.63
C VAL A 83 1.47 -19.37 -7.09
N TYR A 84 1.21 -19.32 -5.77
CA TYR A 84 0.21 -20.18 -5.11
C TYR A 84 -0.99 -19.38 -4.63
N TYR A 85 -2.19 -19.92 -4.83
CA TYR A 85 -3.47 -19.38 -4.42
C TYR A 85 -4.08 -20.31 -3.37
N THR A 86 -4.49 -19.79 -2.22
CA THR A 86 -5.04 -20.62 -1.12
C THR A 86 -6.34 -20.04 -0.60
N ALA A 87 -7.38 -20.88 -0.46
CA ALA A 87 -8.67 -20.52 0.11
C ALA A 87 -9.04 -21.47 1.26
N ALA A 88 -9.76 -20.95 2.26
CA ALA A 88 -10.25 -21.68 3.42
C ALA A 88 -11.73 -21.35 3.64
N ASP A 89 -12.53 -22.38 3.91
CA ASP A 89 -13.94 -22.23 4.29
C ASP A 89 -14.09 -21.99 5.81
N THR A 90 -15.32 -21.76 6.30
CA THR A 90 -15.59 -21.55 7.73
C THR A 90 -15.34 -22.82 8.57
N ALA A 91 -15.39 -23.99 7.95
CA ALA A 91 -15.16 -25.29 8.59
C ALA A 91 -13.66 -25.68 8.66
N GLY A 92 -12.77 -24.92 8.02
CA GLY A 92 -11.34 -25.15 7.97
C GLY A 92 -10.87 -26.06 6.83
N ASN A 93 -11.70 -26.38 5.84
CA ASN A 93 -11.26 -27.10 4.65
C ASN A 93 -10.45 -26.14 3.75
N LEU A 94 -9.36 -26.66 3.18
CA LEU A 94 -8.38 -25.87 2.42
C LEU A 94 -8.28 -26.34 0.98
N CYS A 95 -8.06 -25.38 0.07
CA CYS A 95 -7.74 -25.63 -1.34
C CYS A 95 -6.53 -24.79 -1.75
N SER A 96 -5.63 -25.37 -2.55
CA SER A 96 -4.47 -24.66 -3.10
C SER A 96 -4.28 -24.97 -4.59
N VAL A 97 -4.13 -23.93 -5.40
CA VAL A 97 -3.91 -23.98 -6.85
C VAL A 97 -2.71 -23.10 -7.19
N SER A 98 -1.98 -23.41 -8.26
CA SER A 98 -0.79 -22.65 -8.67
C SER A 98 -0.82 -22.27 -10.15
N ALA A 99 -0.12 -21.19 -10.49
CA ALA A 99 0.13 -20.74 -11.86
C ALA A 99 1.62 -20.40 -12.06
N VAL A 100 2.09 -20.52 -13.30
CA VAL A 100 3.43 -20.10 -13.71
C VAL A 100 3.38 -18.70 -14.31
N TYR A 101 4.15 -17.79 -13.72
CA TYR A 101 4.36 -16.44 -14.22
C TYR A 101 5.72 -16.38 -14.91
N THR A 102 5.72 -16.07 -16.21
CA THR A 102 6.93 -15.93 -17.02
C THR A 102 7.23 -14.46 -17.24
N PHE A 103 8.33 -13.97 -16.68
CA PHE A 103 8.83 -12.61 -16.89
C PHE A 103 9.82 -12.60 -18.04
N VAL A 104 9.57 -11.75 -19.03
CA VAL A 104 10.40 -11.58 -20.22
C VAL A 104 10.90 -10.15 -20.32
N GLU A 105 12.11 -9.96 -20.84
CA GLU A 105 12.61 -8.62 -21.14
C GLU A 105 11.69 -7.93 -22.15
N PRO A 106 11.50 -6.59 -22.05
CA PRO A 106 10.83 -5.84 -23.10
C PRO A 106 11.57 -6.01 -24.42
N GLU A 107 10.85 -6.07 -25.53
CA GLU A 107 11.49 -6.00 -26.84
C GLU A 107 12.28 -4.69 -26.93
N PRO A 108 13.52 -4.70 -27.48
CA PRO A 108 14.30 -3.48 -27.60
C PRO A 108 13.51 -2.48 -28.45
N GLU A 109 13.11 -1.37 -27.84
CA GLU A 109 12.47 -0.30 -28.58
C GLU A 109 13.39 0.16 -29.72
N PRO A 110 12.85 0.48 -30.92
CA PRO A 110 13.66 1.09 -31.95
C PRO A 110 14.32 2.34 -31.37
N GLU A 111 15.64 2.48 -31.56
CA GLU A 111 16.39 3.64 -31.06
C GLU A 111 15.58 4.91 -31.36
N PRO A 112 15.17 5.68 -30.33
CA PRO A 112 14.40 6.88 -30.56
C PRO A 112 15.22 7.83 -31.43
N GLU A 113 14.62 8.38 -32.49
CA GLU A 113 15.16 9.61 -33.09
C GLU A 113 15.42 10.59 -31.96
N PRO A 114 16.54 11.34 -31.95
CA PRO A 114 17.00 12.11 -30.80
C PRO A 114 15.90 13.01 -30.23
N VAL A 115 15.20 12.47 -29.22
CA VAL A 115 14.18 13.21 -28.47
C VAL A 115 14.99 14.14 -27.60
N GLN A 116 14.85 15.45 -27.85
CA GLN A 116 15.32 16.43 -26.89
C GLN A 116 14.67 16.09 -25.56
N SER A 117 15.50 15.82 -24.55
CA SER A 117 15.03 15.63 -23.17
C SER A 117 13.91 16.63 -22.91
N PRO A 118 12.76 16.22 -22.35
CA PRO A 118 11.77 17.18 -21.93
C PRO A 118 12.53 18.22 -21.12
N LYS A 119 12.47 19.47 -21.58
CA LYS A 119 13.09 20.58 -20.87
C LYS A 119 12.29 20.73 -19.59
N ILE A 120 12.60 19.93 -18.59
CA ILE A 120 12.27 20.23 -17.21
C ILE A 120 12.92 21.59 -17.02
N LYS A 121 12.10 22.65 -17.00
CA LYS A 121 12.60 23.96 -16.63
C LYS A 121 13.28 23.75 -15.27
N PRO A 122 14.57 24.09 -15.11
CA PRO A 122 15.16 24.05 -13.79
C PRO A 122 14.30 24.93 -12.90
N LEU A 123 13.63 24.30 -11.93
CA LEU A 123 12.85 25.04 -10.96
C LEU A 123 13.86 25.91 -10.20
N ASN A 124 13.66 27.21 -10.27
CA ASN A 124 14.56 28.20 -9.70
C ASN A 124 14.80 27.90 -8.21
N PRO A 125 16.04 27.61 -7.76
CA PRO A 125 16.33 27.25 -6.37
C PRO A 125 16.29 28.45 -5.40
N TYR A 126 15.72 29.59 -5.79
CA TYR A 126 15.64 30.79 -4.95
C TYR A 126 14.28 30.92 -4.26
N ILE A 127 14.25 30.54 -2.97
CA ILE A 127 13.11 30.75 -2.07
C ILE A 127 13.51 31.83 -1.04
N PRO A 128 13.16 33.11 -1.25
CA PRO A 128 13.33 34.13 -0.22
C PRO A 128 12.25 33.96 0.85
N GLY A 129 12.66 33.77 2.11
CA GLY A 129 11.74 33.78 3.25
C GLY A 129 11.56 32.44 3.98
N PHE A 130 12.58 31.58 4.02
CA PHE A 130 12.66 30.45 4.94
C PHE A 130 12.27 30.89 6.37
N ILE A 131 11.02 30.66 6.76
CA ILE A 131 10.60 30.70 8.16
C ILE A 131 10.85 29.30 8.70
N ASN A 132 11.76 29.24 9.65
CA ASN A 132 12.33 28.08 10.30
C ASN A 132 11.29 27.09 10.90
N PRO A 133 11.06 25.89 10.31
CA PRO A 133 10.25 24.84 10.94
C PRO A 133 10.97 24.09 12.08
N ASP A 134 12.28 24.28 12.27
CA ASP A 134 13.03 23.65 13.38
C ASP A 134 12.64 24.18 14.75
N LYS A 135 11.91 25.29 14.84
CA LYS A 135 11.42 25.75 16.14
C LYS A 135 10.44 24.74 16.77
N PHE A 136 9.86 23.83 15.97
CA PHE A 136 8.88 22.85 16.45
C PHE A 136 9.26 21.38 16.15
N LEU A 137 10.07 21.10 15.13
CA LEU A 137 10.54 19.73 14.84
C LEU A 137 11.86 19.36 15.53
N ASN A 138 12.67 20.36 15.90
CA ASN A 138 13.93 20.21 16.65
C ASN A 138 13.85 20.91 18.01
N LYS A 139 12.77 20.70 18.79
CA LYS A 139 12.95 20.88 20.23
C LYS A 139 14.03 19.89 20.66
N PRO A 140 15.12 20.33 21.31
CA PRO A 140 16.06 19.39 21.89
C PRO A 140 15.24 18.44 22.76
N VAL A 141 15.40 17.14 22.52
CA VAL A 141 14.93 16.12 23.44
C VAL A 141 15.60 16.46 24.77
N THR A 142 14.87 17.09 25.69
CA THR A 142 15.26 17.06 27.09
C THR A 142 15.33 15.57 27.40
N GLU A 143 16.52 15.08 27.73
CA GLU A 143 16.82 13.68 27.97
C GLU A 143 15.76 13.07 28.89
N GLY A 144 14.74 12.49 28.28
CA GLY A 144 13.76 11.64 28.93
C GLY A 144 14.40 10.27 29.10
N PRO A 145 14.11 9.58 30.20
CA PRO A 145 14.90 8.43 30.63
C PRO A 145 14.89 7.32 29.56
N ASN A 146 16.08 7.02 29.02
CA ASN A 146 16.55 5.70 28.57
C ASN A 146 15.56 4.71 27.92
N GLU A 147 14.64 5.14 27.06
CA GLU A 147 13.81 4.22 26.25
C GLU A 147 14.31 4.07 24.79
N ARG A 148 15.62 4.17 24.57
CA ARG A 148 16.23 3.86 23.25
C ARG A 148 16.00 2.41 22.79
N SER A 149 15.44 1.54 23.63
CA SER A 149 15.26 0.11 23.38
C SER A 149 13.84 -0.34 23.01
N HIS A 150 12.83 0.55 22.92
CA HIS A 150 11.43 0.10 22.83
C HIS A 150 10.70 0.31 21.51
N ILE A 151 11.34 0.81 20.44
CA ILE A 151 10.65 1.10 19.18
C ILE A 151 11.32 0.42 17.98
N LEU A 152 11.74 -0.82 18.18
CA LEU A 152 11.86 -1.78 17.10
C LEU A 152 11.14 -3.01 17.64
N LYS A 153 9.83 -3.10 17.42
CA LYS A 153 9.22 -4.43 17.41
C LYS A 153 10.03 -5.22 16.37
N GLU A 154 10.41 -6.46 16.68
CA GLU A 154 10.99 -7.36 15.68
C GLU A 154 10.20 -7.23 14.37
N ASP A 155 10.89 -7.22 13.24
CA ASP A 155 10.22 -7.23 11.94
C ASP A 155 9.45 -8.55 11.80
N LYS A 156 8.17 -8.50 12.18
CA LYS A 156 7.23 -9.63 12.12
C LYS A 156 6.33 -9.52 10.90
N ARG A 157 6.69 -8.70 9.90
CA ARG A 157 5.94 -8.66 8.64
C ARG A 157 5.91 -10.09 8.09
N PRO A 158 4.71 -10.70 7.93
CA PRO A 158 4.62 -12.02 7.34
C PRO A 158 5.26 -11.99 5.94
N ILE A 159 5.85 -13.10 5.52
CA ILE A 159 6.35 -13.32 4.15
C ILE A 159 5.18 -13.26 3.13
N ALA A 160 3.94 -13.12 3.59
CA ALA A 160 2.80 -12.80 2.76
C ALA A 160 3.07 -11.47 2.04
N VAL A 161 3.43 -11.58 0.77
CA VAL A 161 3.68 -10.42 -0.09
C VAL A 161 2.37 -9.66 -0.21
N VAL A 162 2.40 -8.42 0.24
CA VAL A 162 1.27 -7.51 0.19
C VAL A 162 1.15 -6.98 -1.24
N LEU A 163 0.04 -7.33 -1.91
CA LEU A 163 -0.14 -7.03 -3.33
C LEU A 163 -0.70 -5.62 -3.55
N MET A 164 -0.35 -5.00 -4.66
CA MET A 164 -0.92 -3.70 -5.06
C MET A 164 -2.47 -3.72 -5.04
N GLU A 165 -3.06 -4.83 -5.49
CA GLU A 165 -4.51 -5.06 -5.55
C GLU A 165 -5.20 -5.05 -4.18
N ASP A 166 -4.43 -5.20 -3.08
CA ASP A 166 -4.96 -5.08 -1.71
C ASP A 166 -5.22 -3.63 -1.29
N TYR A 167 -4.71 -2.66 -2.06
CA TYR A 167 -4.81 -1.23 -1.79
C TYR A 167 -5.41 -0.52 -3.00
N PRO A 168 -6.74 -0.60 -3.20
CA PRO A 168 -7.39 0.06 -4.33
C PRO A 168 -7.23 1.58 -4.24
N ILE A 169 -7.15 2.23 -5.40
CA ILE A 169 -7.10 3.69 -5.49
C ILE A 169 -8.37 4.27 -4.88
N GLU A 170 -8.21 5.09 -3.84
CA GLU A 170 -9.34 5.71 -3.14
C GLU A 170 -10.04 6.74 -4.05
N ALA A 171 -11.37 6.66 -4.12
CA ALA A 171 -12.18 7.58 -4.92
C ALA A 171 -12.11 9.01 -4.38
N GLN A 172 -11.99 9.97 -5.29
CA GLN A 172 -11.92 11.40 -4.99
C GLN A 172 -13.27 12.07 -5.22
N SER A 173 -13.57 13.13 -4.46
CA SER A 173 -14.68 14.03 -4.79
C SER A 173 -14.46 14.68 -6.16
N ASP A 174 -15.55 15.04 -6.85
CA ASP A 174 -15.49 15.66 -8.18
C ASP A 174 -14.67 16.97 -8.17
N GLU A 175 -14.76 17.74 -7.08
CA GLU A 175 -14.00 18.97 -6.89
C GLU A 175 -12.48 18.70 -6.80
N LEU A 176 -12.09 17.74 -5.97
CA LEU A 176 -10.68 17.36 -5.82
C LEU A 176 -10.11 16.77 -7.12
N ALA A 177 -10.89 15.93 -7.80
CA ALA A 177 -10.51 15.32 -9.06
C ALA A 177 -10.25 16.39 -10.15
N ALA A 178 -11.10 17.41 -10.23
CA ALA A 178 -10.93 18.52 -11.18
C ALA A 178 -9.66 19.34 -10.91
N LEU A 179 -9.34 19.63 -9.63
CA LEU A 179 -8.10 20.31 -9.26
C LEU A 179 -6.86 19.48 -9.61
N CYS A 180 -6.93 18.16 -9.40
CA CYS A 180 -5.85 17.27 -9.78
C CYS A 180 -5.68 17.22 -11.31
N ASP A 181 -6.77 17.15 -12.08
CA ASP A 181 -6.71 17.11 -13.55
C ASP A 181 -6.04 18.36 -14.13
N GLU A 182 -6.32 19.54 -13.58
CA GLU A 182 -5.67 20.79 -13.98
C GLU A 182 -4.15 20.68 -13.84
N VAL A 183 -3.67 20.30 -12.66
CA VAL A 183 -2.23 20.15 -12.38
C VAL A 183 -1.59 19.05 -13.22
N LEU A 184 -2.19 17.86 -13.27
CA LEU A 184 -1.64 16.71 -13.98
C LEU A 184 -1.56 16.96 -15.48
N SER A 185 -2.50 17.70 -16.07
CA SER A 185 -2.45 18.07 -17.48
C SER A 185 -1.28 19.00 -17.83
N GLU A 186 -0.77 19.75 -16.85
CA GLU A 186 0.41 20.61 -17.02
C GLU A 186 1.72 19.82 -16.92
N ILE A 187 1.79 18.87 -15.98
CA ILE A 187 3.05 18.23 -15.60
C ILE A 187 3.29 16.84 -16.20
N LEU A 188 2.25 16.17 -16.70
CA LEU A 188 2.35 14.81 -17.23
C LEU A 188 2.11 14.75 -18.74
N THR A 189 2.77 13.78 -19.39
CA THR A 189 2.45 13.35 -20.77
C THR A 189 2.17 11.84 -20.81
N PRO A 190 1.43 11.34 -21.83
CA PRO A 190 1.11 9.92 -21.94
C PRO A 190 2.34 9.00 -21.99
N GLU A 191 3.44 9.48 -22.54
CA GLU A 191 4.67 8.72 -22.79
C GLU A 191 5.55 8.58 -21.53
N MET A 192 5.27 9.34 -20.47
CA MET A 192 6.04 9.27 -19.24
C MET A 192 5.88 7.91 -18.55
N THR A 193 7.01 7.35 -18.13
CA THR A 193 7.09 6.19 -17.25
C THR A 193 6.46 6.48 -15.88
N ALA A 194 6.16 5.43 -15.11
CA ALA A 194 5.68 5.57 -13.74
C ALA A 194 6.65 6.37 -12.86
N TYR A 195 7.95 6.11 -13.03
CA TYR A 195 9.03 6.84 -12.35
C TYR A 195 9.00 8.35 -12.67
N GLU A 196 8.92 8.72 -13.95
CA GLU A 196 8.90 10.12 -14.38
C GLU A 196 7.66 10.86 -13.90
N LYS A 197 6.48 10.22 -13.93
CA LYS A 197 5.23 10.79 -13.41
C LYS A 197 5.34 11.05 -11.91
N ALA A 198 5.86 10.10 -11.13
CA ALA A 198 6.07 10.28 -9.69
C ALA A 198 7.04 11.43 -9.40
N HIS A 199 8.13 11.54 -10.17
CA HIS A 199 9.08 12.66 -10.08
C HIS A 199 8.44 14.01 -10.41
N ALA A 200 7.67 14.10 -11.49
CA ALA A 200 6.99 15.33 -11.89
C ALA A 200 6.03 15.82 -10.80
N ILE A 201 5.21 14.92 -10.25
CA ILE A 201 4.29 15.21 -9.15
C ILE A 201 5.06 15.68 -7.90
N PHE A 202 6.11 14.94 -7.51
CA PHE A 202 6.90 15.25 -6.32
C PHE A 202 7.49 16.67 -6.37
N TYR A 203 8.13 17.03 -7.49
CA TYR A 203 8.77 18.33 -7.64
C TYR A 203 7.77 19.46 -7.88
N TRP A 204 6.61 19.19 -8.49
CA TRP A 204 5.53 20.17 -8.55
C TRP A 204 5.08 20.52 -7.12
N ILE A 205 4.77 19.53 -6.28
CA ILE A 205 4.31 19.77 -4.90
C ILE A 205 5.32 20.60 -4.11
N LYS A 206 6.60 20.21 -4.12
CA LYS A 206 7.66 20.93 -3.41
C LYS A 206 7.88 22.36 -3.91
N GLY A 207 7.58 22.62 -5.18
CA GLY A 207 7.67 23.93 -5.79
C GLY A 207 6.45 24.82 -5.57
N HIS A 208 5.29 24.24 -5.25
CA HIS A 208 4.00 24.94 -5.24
C HIS A 208 3.33 24.99 -3.87
N ILE A 209 3.85 24.29 -2.87
CA ILE A 209 3.36 24.34 -1.49
C ILE A 209 4.45 24.89 -0.58
N TRP A 210 4.06 25.78 0.34
CA TRP A 210 4.93 26.40 1.32
C TRP A 210 4.65 25.83 2.70
N TYR A 211 5.70 25.41 3.43
CA TYR A 211 5.49 24.87 4.77
C TYR A 211 4.98 25.94 5.72
N TYR A 212 3.86 25.67 6.38
CA TYR A 212 3.24 26.53 7.37
C TYR A 212 2.60 25.69 8.45
N ASP A 213 2.93 25.95 9.72
CA ASP A 213 2.42 25.16 10.84
C ASP A 213 0.95 25.49 11.11
N LEU A 214 0.10 24.49 10.96
CA LEU A 214 -1.36 24.54 11.11
C LEU A 214 -1.80 23.45 12.09
N ASP A 215 -2.99 23.60 12.65
CA ASP A 215 -3.61 22.57 13.48
C ASP A 215 -3.77 21.25 12.68
N GLU A 216 -3.75 20.12 13.40
CA GLU A 216 -3.95 18.81 12.77
C GLU A 216 -5.37 18.73 12.18
N ALA A 217 -5.47 18.38 10.90
CA ALA A 217 -6.73 18.06 10.23
C ALA A 217 -6.89 16.54 10.14
N GLU A 218 -8.14 16.07 10.07
CA GLU A 218 -8.48 14.63 9.95
C GLU A 218 -9.01 14.27 8.56
N ASP A 219 -9.58 15.23 7.82
CA ASP A 219 -10.11 15.04 6.47
C ASP A 219 -9.04 15.38 5.42
N TRP A 220 -8.49 14.35 4.77
CA TRP A 220 -7.43 14.52 3.78
C TRP A 220 -7.95 15.16 2.48
N GLN A 221 -9.20 14.91 2.05
CA GLN A 221 -9.72 15.47 0.79
C GLN A 221 -9.99 16.96 0.94
N GLY A 222 -10.67 17.37 2.01
CA GLY A 222 -10.88 18.78 2.32
C GLY A 222 -9.56 19.53 2.51
N THR A 223 -8.59 18.91 3.17
CA THR A 223 -7.24 19.46 3.32
C THR A 223 -6.55 19.65 1.97
N ALA A 224 -6.63 18.68 1.06
CA ALA A 224 -6.05 18.79 -0.28
C ALA A 224 -6.67 19.95 -1.07
N ILE A 225 -8.01 20.07 -1.08
CA ILE A 225 -8.75 21.15 -1.74
C ILE A 225 -8.32 22.53 -1.21
N GLU A 226 -8.27 22.69 0.12
CA GLU A 226 -7.81 23.92 0.75
C GLU A 226 -6.35 24.24 0.38
N THR A 227 -5.50 23.21 0.32
CA THR A 227 -4.08 23.38 0.01
C THR A 227 -3.84 23.78 -1.44
N PHE A 228 -4.61 23.25 -2.40
CA PHE A 228 -4.58 23.73 -3.78
C PHE A 228 -4.93 25.22 -3.89
N SER A 229 -5.80 25.73 -3.02
CA SER A 229 -6.20 27.14 -3.02
C SER A 229 -5.19 28.05 -2.31
N THR A 230 -4.65 27.58 -1.19
CA THR A 230 -3.82 28.41 -0.29
C THR A 230 -2.32 28.28 -0.54
N HIS A 231 -1.90 27.22 -1.24
CA HIS A 231 -0.52 26.87 -1.50
C HIS A 231 0.34 26.77 -0.23
N ARG A 232 -0.23 26.45 0.93
CA ARG A 232 0.54 26.35 2.18
C ARG A 232 -0.04 25.33 3.13
N GLY A 233 0.80 24.75 3.98
CA GLY A 233 0.35 23.86 5.04
C GLY A 233 1.43 23.05 5.73
N ASN A 234 1.01 22.18 6.64
CA ASN A 234 1.87 21.31 7.44
C ASN A 234 2.06 19.95 6.75
N CYS A 235 2.72 18.98 7.41
CA CYS A 235 2.95 17.65 6.84
C CYS A 235 1.68 16.94 6.33
N PHE A 236 0.52 17.16 6.97
CA PHE A 236 -0.74 16.57 6.55
C PHE A 236 -1.25 17.19 5.24
N ASN A 237 -1.01 18.49 5.01
CA ASN A 237 -1.32 19.14 3.73
C ASN A 237 -0.46 18.59 2.58
N TYR A 238 0.85 18.44 2.80
CA TYR A 238 1.75 17.83 1.80
C TYR A 238 1.35 16.38 1.49
N PHE A 239 1.08 15.59 2.53
CA PHE A 239 0.54 14.24 2.41
C PHE A 239 -0.76 14.23 1.60
N SER A 240 -1.71 15.11 1.92
CA SER A 240 -3.04 15.16 1.29
C SER A 240 -2.96 15.49 -0.21
N VAL A 241 -2.16 16.49 -0.59
CA VAL A 241 -1.96 16.83 -2.01
C VAL A 241 -1.17 15.76 -2.74
N SER A 242 -0.17 15.15 -2.09
CA SER A 242 0.58 14.03 -2.67
C SER A 242 -0.36 12.87 -3.00
N LYS A 243 -1.20 12.48 -2.03
CA LYS A 243 -2.17 11.39 -2.19
C LYS A 243 -3.16 11.72 -3.31
N ALA A 244 -3.65 12.96 -3.35
CA ALA A 244 -4.58 13.41 -4.37
C ALA A 244 -3.99 13.29 -5.79
N LEU A 245 -2.82 13.88 -6.04
CA LEU A 245 -2.19 13.86 -7.36
C LEU A 245 -1.76 12.46 -7.78
N LEU A 246 -1.20 11.67 -6.87
CA LEU A 246 -0.78 10.29 -7.14
C LEU A 246 -1.97 9.38 -7.49
N ASN A 247 -3.03 9.39 -6.68
CA ASN A 247 -4.23 8.59 -6.94
C ASN A 247 -4.88 8.99 -8.27
N ARG A 248 -4.95 10.29 -8.56
CA ARG A 248 -5.53 10.77 -9.83
C ARG A 248 -4.68 10.37 -11.03
N ALA A 249 -3.36 10.31 -10.87
CA ALA A 249 -2.43 9.83 -11.88
C ALA A 249 -2.37 8.29 -12.00
N GLY A 250 -3.19 7.56 -11.25
CA GLY A 250 -3.30 6.10 -11.33
C GLY A 250 -2.33 5.33 -10.42
N PHE A 251 -1.64 6.00 -9.50
CA PHE A 251 -0.78 5.33 -8.53
C PHE A 251 -1.60 4.77 -7.37
N HIS A 252 -1.24 3.57 -6.92
CA HIS A 252 -1.73 3.02 -5.67
C HIS A 252 -0.89 3.56 -4.52
N THR A 253 -1.53 3.99 -3.43
CA THR A 253 -0.87 4.58 -2.28
C THR A 253 -1.30 3.95 -0.96
N ILE A 254 -0.39 3.92 0.03
CA ILE A 254 -0.69 3.55 1.42
C ILE A 254 -0.32 4.72 2.33
N ASP A 255 -1.27 5.08 3.19
CA ASP A 255 -1.09 6.16 4.15
C ASP A 255 -0.17 5.71 5.29
N VAL A 256 1.00 6.33 5.41
CA VAL A 256 1.96 6.03 6.47
C VAL A 256 1.91 7.10 7.55
N GLN A 257 1.75 6.65 8.79
CA GLN A 257 1.77 7.53 9.95
C GLN A 257 2.95 7.19 10.86
N LYS A 258 3.66 8.22 11.28
CA LYS A 258 4.69 8.09 12.31
C LYS A 258 4.07 7.63 13.63
N ILE A 259 4.78 6.80 14.39
CA ILE A 259 4.34 6.32 15.70
C ILE A 259 4.01 7.52 16.61
N LYS A 260 2.74 7.62 16.99
CA LYS A 260 2.24 8.69 17.85
C LYS A 260 2.67 8.46 19.28
N LEU A 261 3.56 9.32 19.79
CA LEU A 261 3.96 9.36 21.20
C LEU A 261 3.68 10.75 21.76
N ALA A 262 3.31 10.83 23.05
CA ALA A 262 2.87 12.07 23.69
C ALA A 262 3.89 13.23 23.62
N TRP A 263 5.18 12.93 23.41
CA TRP A 263 6.27 13.91 23.35
C TRP A 263 6.86 14.10 21.95
N ARG A 264 6.25 13.54 20.89
CA ARG A 264 6.78 13.62 19.53
C ARG A 264 5.73 14.17 18.57
N SER A 265 6.18 14.97 17.62
CA SER A 265 5.33 15.44 16.52
C SER A 265 4.86 14.25 15.67
N SER A 266 3.59 14.31 15.27
CA SER A 266 3.01 13.49 14.21
C SER A 266 3.73 13.79 12.89
N HIS A 267 3.75 12.81 11.98
CA HIS A 267 4.21 12.98 10.60
C HIS A 267 3.45 11.99 9.72
N TYR A 268 3.06 12.44 8.53
CA TYR A 268 2.31 11.65 7.55
C TYR A 268 3.04 11.70 6.21
N TRP A 269 3.11 10.55 5.55
CA TRP A 269 3.65 10.41 4.19
C TRP A 269 3.03 9.20 3.51
N LEU A 270 3.49 8.85 2.31
CA LEU A 270 2.92 7.77 1.52
C LEU A 270 3.94 6.66 1.28
N LEU A 271 3.46 5.42 1.19
CA LEU A 271 4.05 4.45 0.26
C LEU A 271 3.31 4.56 -1.07
N VAL A 272 4.03 4.43 -2.17
CA VAL A 272 3.53 4.50 -3.54
C VAL A 272 4.00 3.26 -4.28
N TYR A 273 3.08 2.55 -4.94
CA TYR A 273 3.45 1.45 -5.82
C TYR A 273 3.95 2.03 -7.14
N CYS A 274 5.24 1.92 -7.39
CA CYS A 274 5.93 2.56 -8.51
C CYS A 274 7.02 1.65 -9.04
N GLU A 275 7.59 1.99 -10.19
CA GLU A 275 8.78 1.36 -10.73
C GLU A 275 10.03 2.20 -10.43
N ARG A 276 11.12 1.54 -10.06
CA ARG A 276 12.48 2.12 -10.04
C ARG A 276 13.41 1.29 -10.91
N GLU A 277 14.38 1.94 -11.57
CA GLU A 277 15.36 1.25 -12.43
C GLU A 277 16.18 0.18 -11.67
N ASP A 278 16.51 0.43 -10.39
CA ASP A 278 17.39 -0.42 -9.61
C ASP A 278 16.68 -1.55 -8.83
N TYR A 279 15.37 -1.44 -8.63
CA TYR A 279 14.57 -2.38 -7.82
C TYR A 279 13.25 -2.85 -8.48
N GLY A 280 12.84 -2.22 -9.58
CA GLY A 280 11.61 -2.46 -10.32
C GLY A 280 10.34 -2.04 -9.60
N TRP A 281 9.25 -2.75 -9.90
CA TRP A 281 7.95 -2.51 -9.28
C TRP A 281 7.92 -2.92 -7.82
N GLY A 282 7.50 -1.99 -6.98
CA GLY A 282 7.34 -2.23 -5.56
C GLY A 282 6.74 -1.03 -4.83
N TRP A 283 6.53 -1.21 -3.53
CA TRP A 283 6.16 -0.12 -2.64
C TRP A 283 7.40 0.69 -2.28
N TYR A 284 7.30 2.01 -2.40
CA TYR A 284 8.38 2.92 -2.03
C TYR A 284 7.85 4.13 -1.27
N HIS A 285 8.63 4.66 -0.34
CA HIS A 285 8.28 5.85 0.40
C HIS A 285 8.31 7.11 -0.48
N PHE A 286 7.30 7.94 -0.33
CA PHE A 286 7.13 9.21 -1.00
C PHE A 286 6.74 10.27 0.04
N ASP A 287 7.68 11.15 0.38
CA ASP A 287 7.45 12.27 1.30
C ASP A 287 7.91 13.60 0.69
N THR A 288 6.94 14.44 0.33
CA THR A 288 7.16 15.78 -0.23
C THR A 288 7.37 16.85 0.84
N THR A 289 7.20 16.52 2.12
CA THR A 289 7.34 17.48 3.21
C THR A 289 8.79 17.98 3.29
N PRO A 290 9.02 19.29 3.17
CA PRO A 290 10.38 19.82 3.19
C PRO A 290 11.05 19.62 4.55
N ARG A 291 12.35 19.30 4.53
CA ARG A 291 13.21 19.24 5.71
C ARG A 291 14.45 20.11 5.51
N LEU A 292 15.07 20.56 6.60
CA LEU A 292 16.19 21.51 6.54
C LEU A 292 17.42 21.01 5.79
N ASN A 293 17.66 19.71 5.78
CA ASN A 293 18.77 19.13 5.05
C ASN A 293 18.60 19.21 3.53
N GLY A 294 17.43 19.63 3.03
CA GLY A 294 17.12 19.71 1.61
C GLY A 294 17.05 18.35 0.91
N GLN A 295 17.04 17.25 1.67
CA GLN A 295 17.00 15.90 1.10
C GLN A 295 15.62 15.61 0.52
N ASP A 296 15.61 14.97 -0.65
CA ASP A 296 14.41 14.43 -1.28
C ASP A 296 14.20 12.98 -0.85
N TYR A 297 13.00 12.69 -0.37
CA TYR A 297 12.55 11.37 0.10
C TYR A 297 11.59 10.77 -0.93
N LEU A 298 12.06 10.71 -2.18
CA LEU A 298 11.29 10.27 -3.33
C LEU A 298 11.65 8.81 -3.66
N LEU A 299 10.63 7.95 -3.62
CA LEU A 299 10.71 6.53 -3.89
C LEU A 299 11.77 5.78 -3.06
N TRP A 300 11.97 6.15 -1.80
CA TRP A 300 12.92 5.49 -0.91
C TRP A 300 12.45 4.10 -0.45
N THR A 301 13.39 3.17 -0.32
CA THR A 301 13.18 1.90 0.40
C THR A 301 13.13 2.12 1.91
N ASP A 302 12.53 1.19 2.65
CA ASP A 302 12.58 1.06 4.11
C ASP A 302 14.04 1.16 4.61
N LYS A 303 14.97 0.48 3.92
CA LYS A 303 16.40 0.51 4.22
C LYS A 303 16.98 1.92 4.14
N GLU A 304 16.67 2.66 3.09
CA GLU A 304 17.12 4.06 2.90
C GLU A 304 16.48 4.98 3.96
N MET A 305 15.16 4.89 4.11
CA MET A 305 14.35 5.70 5.03
C MET A 305 14.74 5.49 6.49
N LEU A 306 14.80 4.25 6.95
CA LEU A 306 15.12 3.93 8.34
C LEU A 306 16.60 4.22 8.66
N ARG A 307 17.52 4.03 7.70
CA ARG A 307 18.92 4.43 7.87
C ARG A 307 19.04 5.93 8.10
N PHE A 308 18.37 6.72 7.27
CA PHE A 308 18.32 8.16 7.42
C PHE A 308 17.66 8.55 8.74
N SER A 309 16.49 8.02 9.04
CA SER A 309 15.70 8.26 10.26
C SER A 309 16.54 8.08 11.53
N ARG A 310 17.28 6.96 11.65
CA ARG A 310 18.16 6.67 12.80
C ARG A 310 19.26 7.72 13.02
N GLN A 311 19.73 8.36 11.95
CA GLN A 311 20.76 9.40 12.02
C GLN A 311 20.17 10.79 12.31
N HIS A 312 18.85 10.96 12.20
CA HIS A 312 18.15 12.24 12.27
C HIS A 312 17.00 12.22 13.29
N GLY A 313 17.25 11.65 14.47
CA GLY A 313 16.31 11.72 15.59
C GLY A 313 15.04 10.87 15.41
N ASN A 314 15.14 9.78 14.65
CA ASN A 314 14.04 8.88 14.31
C ASN A 314 12.88 9.61 13.63
N CYS A 315 13.15 10.56 12.73
CA CYS A 315 12.11 11.40 12.12
C CYS A 315 11.08 10.64 11.25
N PHE A 316 11.34 9.37 10.92
CA PHE A 316 10.46 8.45 10.18
C PHE A 316 10.37 7.08 10.89
N ASP A 317 9.94 7.05 12.15
CA ASP A 317 9.62 5.79 12.83
C ASP A 317 8.14 5.44 12.66
N PHE A 318 7.87 4.28 12.08
CA PHE A 318 6.53 3.76 11.83
C PHE A 318 6.49 2.27 12.21
N ASP A 319 5.30 1.74 12.46
CA ASP A 319 5.15 0.32 12.76
C ASP A 319 5.25 -0.50 11.47
N LEU A 320 6.45 -1.03 11.19
CA LEU A 320 6.71 -1.85 9.99
C LEU A 320 5.69 -2.97 9.81
N SER A 321 5.15 -3.54 10.89
CA SER A 321 4.18 -4.65 10.79
C SER A 321 2.85 -4.27 10.11
N LEU A 322 2.58 -2.97 9.92
CA LEU A 322 1.37 -2.47 9.27
C LEU A 322 1.52 -2.27 7.75
N TYR A 323 2.73 -2.40 7.22
CA TYR A 323 3.04 -2.00 5.84
C TYR A 323 3.79 -3.09 5.05
N PRO A 324 3.64 -3.13 3.71
CA PRO A 324 4.48 -3.95 2.85
C PRO A 324 5.97 -3.71 3.10
N ARG A 325 6.80 -4.72 2.82
CA ARG A 325 8.24 -4.52 2.62
C ARG A 325 8.49 -3.75 1.33
N THR A 326 9.34 -2.74 1.40
CA THR A 326 9.91 -2.16 0.16
C THR A 326 10.94 -3.13 -0.45
N PRO A 327 11.23 -3.05 -1.75
CA PRO A 327 12.26 -3.88 -2.39
C PRO A 327 13.65 -3.77 -1.76
N GLY A 328 14.46 -4.82 -1.93
CA GLY A 328 15.85 -4.86 -1.42
C GLY A 328 15.98 -5.25 0.06
N GLU A 329 14.88 -5.64 0.71
CA GLU A 329 14.89 -6.26 2.03
C GLU A 329 14.87 -7.78 1.88
N GLU A 330 15.96 -8.44 2.27
CA GLU A 330 15.97 -9.90 2.38
C GLU A 330 15.04 -10.34 3.53
N PRO A 331 14.36 -11.50 3.43
CA PRO A 331 13.49 -12.04 4.48
C PRO A 331 14.14 -12.14 5.86
#